data_AF-A0A1U9NF78-F1
#
_entry.id   AF-A0A1U9NF78-F1
#
_cell.length_a   1.000
_cell.length_b   1.000
_cell.length_c   1.000
_cell.angle_alpha   90.00
_cell.angle_beta   90.00
_cell.angle_gamma   90.00
#
_symmetry.space_group_name_H-M   'P 1'
#
loop_
_entity.id
_entity.type
_entity.pdbx_description
1 polymer ?
#
loop_
_entity_poly.entity_id
_entity_poly.type
_entity_poly.pdbx_seq_one_letter_code
_entity_poly.pdbx_strand_id
1 'polypeptide(L)' 'MQGVSDIKPQESIDRVAALNGRVPDVGSDDWCEVMMVKDAKDWTVDEQSLFAKHCL' A
#
# COMPACT_ATOMS: atom_id res chain seq x y z
N MET A 1 -16.11 4.60 15.38
CA MET A 1 -15.21 3.96 16.35
C MET A 1 -14.38 2.93 15.60
N GLN A 2 -13.26 3.35 15.01
CA GLN A 2 -12.31 2.44 14.36
C GLN A 2 -11.15 2.22 15.33
N GLY A 3 -10.87 0.95 15.64
CA GLY A 3 -9.90 0.53 16.66
C GLY A 3 -8.47 0.90 16.26
N VAL A 4 -7.70 1.33 17.26
CA VAL A 4 -6.38 1.97 17.14
C VAL A 4 -5.24 1.00 16.73
N SER A 5 -5.53 -0.25 16.36
CA SER A 5 -4.49 -1.24 16.03
C SER A 5 -4.03 -1.23 14.57
N ASP A 6 -4.83 -0.70 13.63
CA ASP A 6 -4.59 -0.84 12.18
C ASP A 6 -4.82 0.47 11.41
N ILE A 7 -4.58 1.62 12.06
CA ILE A 7 -4.84 2.95 11.47
C ILE A 7 -3.86 3.21 10.33
N LYS A 8 -4.25 2.84 9.11
CA LYS A 8 -3.70 3.43 7.89
C LYS A 8 -4.20 4.88 7.80
N PRO A 9 -3.34 5.86 7.47
CA PRO A 9 -3.78 7.24 7.30
C PRO A 9 -4.92 7.31 6.29
N GLN A 10 -6.03 7.98 6.66
CA GLN A 10 -7.18 8.13 5.76
C GLN A 10 -6.78 8.77 4.42
N GLU A 11 -5.80 9.68 4.45
CA GLU A 11 -5.23 10.29 3.26
C GLU A 11 -4.58 9.29 2.29
N SER A 12 -3.91 8.25 2.80
CA SER A 12 -3.31 7.19 1.96
C SER A 12 -4.39 6.32 1.35
N ILE A 13 -5.46 6.03 2.10
CA ILE A 13 -6.63 5.31 1.59
C ILE A 13 -7.28 6.10 0.45
N ASP A 14 -7.46 7.42 0.62
CA ASP A 14 -8.07 8.28 -0.39
C ASP A 14 -7.19 8.37 -1.65
N ARG A 15 -5.85 8.45 -1.50
CA ARG A 15 -4.89 8.40 -2.62
C ARG A 15 -4.99 7.08 -3.39
N VAL A 16 -5.00 5.95 -2.68
CA VAL A 16 -5.14 4.62 -3.31
C VAL A 16 -6.50 4.45 -3.99
N ALA A 17 -7.58 4.95 -3.38
CA ALA A 17 -8.91 4.93 -4.00
C ALA A 17 -8.96 5.76 -5.29
N ALA A 18 -8.27 6.90 -5.33
CA ALA A 18 -8.20 7.78 -6.52
C ALA A 18 -7.52 7.12 -7.72
N LEU A 19 -6.73 6.05 -7.52
CA LEU A 19 -6.16 5.25 -8.61
C LEU A 19 -7.24 4.51 -9.42
N ASN A 20 -8.47 4.38 -8.90
CA ASN A 20 -9.61 3.78 -9.60
C ASN A 20 -9.30 2.39 -10.19
N GLY A 21 -8.53 1.57 -9.46
CA GLY A 21 -8.16 0.22 -9.88
C GLY A 21 -7.03 0.13 -10.90
N ARG A 22 -6.37 1.25 -11.24
CA ARG A 22 -5.10 1.22 -11.97
C ARG A 22 -4.07 0.44 -11.16
N VAL A 23 -3.31 -0.42 -11.83
CA VAL A 23 -2.17 -1.13 -11.24
C VAL A 23 -0.93 -0.26 -11.45
N PRO A 24 -0.36 0.35 -10.41
CA PRO A 24 0.83 1.18 -10.55
C PRO A 24 2.08 0.32 -10.80
N ASP A 25 3.10 0.91 -11.39
CA ASP A 25 4.35 0.22 -11.66
C ASP A 25 5.08 -0.09 -10.35
N VAL A 26 5.64 -1.31 -10.23
CA VAL A 26 6.36 -1.73 -9.03
C VAL A 26 7.47 -0.73 -8.69
N GLY A 27 7.46 -0.26 -7.45
CA GLY A 27 8.44 0.71 -6.94
C GLY A 27 8.15 2.18 -7.28
N SER A 28 7.02 2.49 -7.93
CA SER A 28 6.52 3.86 -8.02
C SER A 28 5.92 4.32 -6.68
N ASP A 29 5.83 5.63 -6.47
CA ASP A 29 5.23 6.22 -5.27
C ASP A 29 3.79 5.72 -5.06
N ASP A 30 3.00 5.68 -6.14
CA ASP A 30 1.63 5.14 -6.12
C ASP A 30 1.60 3.66 -5.72
N TRP A 31 2.56 2.85 -6.19
CA TRP A 31 2.68 1.45 -5.79
C TRP A 31 3.04 1.31 -4.31
N CYS A 32 3.98 2.12 -3.82
CA CYS A 32 4.35 2.14 -2.41
C CYS A 32 3.16 2.49 -1.51
N GLU A 33 2.35 3.48 -1.88
CA GLU A 33 1.12 3.85 -1.15
C GLU A 33 0.06 2.73 -1.19
N VAL A 34 -0.13 2.08 -2.34
CA VAL A 34 -1.01 0.89 -2.45
C VAL A 34 -0.55 -0.21 -1.50
N MET A 35 0.75 -0.50 -1.47
CA MET A 35 1.30 -1.53 -0.60
C MET A 35 1.14 -1.17 0.89
N MET A 36 1.38 0.09 1.27
CA MET A 36 1.16 0.57 2.64
C MET A 36 -0.29 0.46 3.10
N VAL A 37 -1.26 0.63 2.19
CA VAL A 37 -2.69 0.47 2.47
C VAL A 37 -3.13 -0.99 2.42
N LYS A 38 -2.42 -1.86 1.69
CA LYS A 38 -2.68 -3.31 1.62
C LYS A 38 -2.36 -3.97 2.97
N ASP A 39 -3.23 -4.87 3.44
CA ASP A 39 -2.94 -5.63 4.66
C ASP A 39 -1.69 -6.50 4.47
N ALA A 40 -0.73 -6.42 5.39
CA ALA A 40 0.53 -7.16 5.32
C ALA A 40 0.34 -8.69 5.19
N LYS A 41 -0.76 -9.23 5.73
CA LYS A 41 -1.13 -10.66 5.59
C LYS A 41 -1.44 -11.07 4.14
N ASP A 42 -1.81 -10.12 3.28
CA ASP A 42 -2.17 -10.34 1.88
C ASP A 42 -0.97 -10.15 0.94
N TRP A 43 0.21 -9.83 1.49
CA TRP A 43 1.41 -9.64 0.69
C TRP A 43 2.04 -10.99 0.32
N THR A 44 2.39 -11.13 -0.95
CA THR A 44 3.26 -12.20 -1.41
C THR A 44 4.70 -11.99 -0.95
N VAL A 45 5.52 -13.05 -0.98
CA VAL A 45 6.96 -12.95 -0.65
C VAL A 45 7.71 -12.02 -1.60
N ASP A 46 7.31 -12.03 -2.88
CA ASP A 46 7.92 -11.17 -3.90
C ASP A 46 7.55 -9.70 -3.66
N GLU A 47 6.29 -9.40 -3.37
CA GLU A 47 5.83 -8.03 -3.03
C GLU A 47 6.57 -7.49 -1.80
N GLN A 48 6.73 -8.28 -0.74
CA GLN A 48 7.53 -7.89 0.43
C GLN A 48 8.97 -7.55 0.05
N SER A 49 9.58 -8.40 -0.77
CA SER A 49 10.96 -8.21 -1.22
C SER A 49 11.13 -6.98 -2.11
N LEU A 50 10.17 -6.72 -2.99
CA LEU A 50 10.18 -5.56 -3.89
C LEU A 50 9.90 -4.28 -3.11
N PHE A 51 8.95 -4.31 -2.19
CA PHE A 51 8.63 -3.16 -1.34
C PHE A 51 9.84 -2.75 -0.51
N ALA A 52 10.52 -3.71 0.11
CA ALA A 52 11.74 -3.44 0.86
C ALA A 52 12.89 -2.88 0.02
N LYS A 53 12.92 -3.14 -1.29
CA LYS A 53 13.96 -2.63 -2.21
C LYS A 53 13.66 -1.25 -2.77
N HIS A 54 12.38 -0.91 -2.91
CA HIS A 54 11.95 0.28 -3.66
C HIS A 54 11.28 1.35 -2.81
N CYS A 55 10.66 0.98 -1.68
CA CYS A 55 9.78 1.86 -0.91
C CYS A 55 10.25 2.13 0.53
N LEU A 56 11.31 1.47 0.98
CA LEU A 56 11.99 1.70 2.26
C LEU A 56 13.30 2.46 2.03
#